data_AF-A0A7S4MFY3-F1
#
_entry.id   AF-A0A7S4MFY3-F1
#
_cell.length_a   1.000
_cell.length_b   1.000
_cell.length_c   1.000
_cell.angle_alpha   90.00
_cell.angle_beta   90.00
_cell.angle_gamma   90.00
#
_symmetry.space_group_name_H-M   'P 1'
#
loop_
_entity.id
_entity.type
_entity.pdbx_description
1 polymer ?
#
loop_
_entity_poly.entity_id
_entity_poly.type
_entity_poly.pdbx_seq_one_letter_code
_entity_poly.pdbx_strand_id
1 'polypeptide(L)'
;VFSNLPSNPMSIVTFGLEASTPCMYDYLEIGTTKYCGLDGPSNVIASSMTFKSDSSVVDAGFKICFPDPTPAPTPSPTPSPSVGCTNPDKNQWCAWAVANDKCVSPWWKDNCACSCPDVTGGGDGDGGGGDDGGHDDEGHDDEDGDDHHP
;
A
#
# COMPACT_ATOMS: atom_id res chain seq x y z
N VAL A 1 10.35 27.52 -30.03
CA VAL A 1 9.63 27.34 -28.75
C VAL A 1 9.25 25.88 -28.62
N PHE A 2 9.47 25.30 -27.45
CA PHE A 2 8.99 23.98 -27.06
C PHE A 2 7.86 24.18 -26.07
N SER A 3 6.74 23.49 -26.27
CA SER A 3 5.51 23.64 -25.49
C SER A 3 4.98 22.28 -25.08
N ASN A 4 4.09 22.25 -24.09
CA ASN A 4 3.53 21.01 -23.52
C ASN A 4 4.62 20.08 -22.98
N LEU A 5 5.63 20.66 -22.31
CA LEU A 5 6.68 19.89 -21.66
C LEU A 5 6.09 19.08 -20.48
N PRO A 6 6.64 17.89 -20.18
CA PRO A 6 6.23 17.11 -19.02
C PRO A 6 6.39 17.90 -17.70
N SER A 7 5.44 17.73 -16.77
CA SER A 7 5.47 18.37 -15.44
C SER A 7 6.46 17.72 -14.46
N ASN A 8 7.54 17.13 -14.97
CA ASN A 8 8.60 16.52 -14.16
C ASN A 8 9.85 17.42 -14.16
N PRO A 9 10.70 17.37 -13.12
CA PRO A 9 11.94 18.15 -13.10
C PRO A 9 12.86 17.77 -14.26
N MET A 10 13.32 18.76 -15.02
CA MET A 10 14.28 18.54 -16.12
C MET A 10 15.63 18.04 -15.61
N SER A 11 16.19 17.06 -16.30
CA SER A 11 17.54 16.54 -16.11
C SER A 11 18.41 16.86 -17.32
N ILE A 12 19.54 17.53 -17.08
CA ILE A 12 20.51 17.88 -18.12
C ILE A 12 21.41 16.67 -18.38
N VAL A 13 21.40 16.17 -19.62
CA VAL A 13 22.34 15.15 -20.08
C VAL A 13 23.56 15.80 -20.73
N THR A 14 23.35 16.86 -21.50
CA THR A 14 24.41 17.65 -22.13
C THR A 14 23.91 19.07 -22.30
N PHE A 15 24.77 20.06 -22.08
CA PHE A 15 24.46 21.47 -22.31
C PHE A 15 25.75 22.20 -22.68
N GLY A 16 25.77 22.80 -23.87
CA GLY A 16 26.86 23.60 -24.39
C GLY A 16 26.31 24.56 -25.43
N LEU A 17 26.18 25.82 -25.05
CA LEU A 17 25.77 26.94 -25.92
C LEU A 17 26.84 28.03 -25.85
N GLU A 18 26.86 28.95 -26.82
CA GLU A 18 27.78 30.09 -26.75
C GLU A 18 27.66 30.85 -25.42
N ALA A 19 28.77 30.91 -24.67
CA ALA A 19 28.82 31.63 -23.41
C ALA A 19 28.87 33.14 -23.64
N SER A 20 27.94 33.87 -23.03
CA SER A 20 27.97 35.33 -22.99
C SER A 20 27.30 35.82 -21.70
N THR A 21 27.65 37.03 -21.25
CA THR A 21 27.00 37.66 -20.10
C THR A 21 26.16 38.83 -20.61
N PRO A 22 24.82 38.84 -20.46
CA PRO A 22 23.92 37.90 -19.77
C PRO A 22 23.16 36.93 -20.72
N CYS A 23 23.86 36.07 -21.45
CA CYS A 23 23.30 35.15 -22.45
C CYS A 23 22.57 35.88 -23.61
N MET A 24 23.31 36.64 -24.41
CA MET A 24 22.76 37.49 -25.48
C MET A 24 22.60 36.78 -26.82
N TYR A 25 23.48 35.83 -27.12
CA TYR A 25 23.61 35.20 -28.44
C TYR A 25 22.81 33.88 -28.49
N ASP A 26 23.43 32.78 -28.09
CA ASP A 26 22.77 31.49 -27.92
C ASP A 26 22.25 31.32 -26.49
N TYR A 27 20.97 31.02 -26.35
CA TYR A 27 20.40 30.72 -25.04
C TYR A 27 19.16 29.85 -25.10
N LEU A 28 18.98 29.08 -24.03
CA LEU A 28 17.72 28.47 -23.67
C LEU A 28 17.05 29.34 -22.61
N GLU A 29 15.79 29.70 -22.81
CA GLU A 29 14.99 30.55 -21.93
C GLU A 29 13.83 29.76 -21.33
N ILE A 30 13.71 29.80 -20.00
CA ILE A 30 12.60 29.22 -19.23
C ILE A 30 12.05 30.31 -18.31
N GLY A 31 10.77 30.67 -18.51
CA GLY A 31 10.18 31.81 -17.82
C GLY A 31 10.93 33.11 -18.17
N THR A 32 11.65 33.67 -17.20
CA THR A 32 12.48 34.88 -17.38
C THR A 32 13.98 34.60 -17.33
N THR A 33 14.38 33.34 -17.14
CA THR A 33 15.79 32.96 -16.93
C THR A 33 16.37 32.43 -18.22
N LYS A 34 17.56 32.95 -18.58
CA LYS A 34 18.35 32.49 -19.72
C LYS A 34 19.53 31.65 -19.26
N TYR A 35 19.80 30.59 -19.99
CA TYR A 35 20.89 29.65 -19.77
C TYR A 35 21.75 29.59 -21.04
N CYS A 36 23.07 29.69 -20.88
CA CYS A 36 24.06 29.60 -21.95
C CYS A 36 25.40 29.11 -21.36
N GLY A 37 26.42 28.91 -22.21
CA GLY A 37 27.64 28.25 -21.77
C GLY A 37 27.39 26.78 -21.44
N LEU A 38 27.98 26.30 -20.33
CA LEU A 38 27.88 24.91 -19.89
C LEU A 38 26.83 24.67 -18.80
N ASP A 39 26.25 25.76 -18.26
CA ASP A 39 25.31 25.70 -17.13
C ASP A 39 23.86 25.74 -17.62
N GLY A 40 23.29 24.56 -17.84
CA GLY A 40 21.90 24.37 -18.25
C GLY A 40 20.88 24.33 -17.10
N PRO A 41 19.57 24.36 -17.41
CA PRO A 41 18.51 24.28 -16.41
C PRO A 41 18.38 22.87 -15.80
N SER A 42 18.90 22.67 -14.58
CA SER A 42 18.79 21.42 -13.83
C SER A 42 17.71 21.52 -12.74
N ASN A 43 16.90 20.47 -12.58
CA ASN A 43 15.81 20.37 -11.60
C ASN A 43 14.73 21.46 -11.74
N VAL A 44 14.54 21.99 -12.95
CA VAL A 44 13.51 22.98 -13.25
C VAL A 44 12.26 22.28 -13.79
N ILE A 45 11.09 22.63 -13.28
CA ILE A 45 9.79 22.23 -13.83
C ILE A 45 9.26 23.40 -14.65
N ALA A 46 8.95 23.15 -15.93
CA ALA A 46 8.42 24.16 -16.84
C ALA A 46 7.44 23.53 -17.83
N SER A 47 6.43 24.28 -18.25
CA SER A 47 5.48 23.85 -19.30
C SER A 47 5.96 24.19 -20.72
N SER A 48 6.91 25.12 -20.83
CA SER A 48 7.49 25.58 -22.09
C SER A 48 8.90 26.12 -21.90
N MET A 49 9.67 26.13 -22.98
CA MET A 49 10.99 26.76 -23.06
C MET A 49 11.26 27.29 -24.47
N THR A 50 12.13 28.27 -24.60
CA THR A 50 12.47 28.87 -25.89
C THR A 50 13.97 28.79 -26.13
N PHE A 51 14.37 28.16 -27.24
CA PHE A 51 15.75 28.24 -27.71
C PHE A 51 15.89 29.37 -28.73
N LYS A 52 16.93 30.18 -28.58
CA LYS A 52 17.35 31.19 -29.55
C LYS A 52 18.85 31.03 -29.81
N SER A 53 19.24 31.23 -31.07
CA SER A 53 20.63 31.26 -31.51
C SER A 53 20.82 32.40 -32.53
N ASP A 54 22.06 32.84 -32.71
CA ASP A 54 22.44 33.83 -33.71
C ASP A 54 23.03 33.17 -34.99
N SER A 55 23.78 33.92 -35.81
CA SER A 55 24.38 33.40 -37.05
C SER A 55 25.83 32.94 -36.91
N SER A 56 26.39 32.91 -35.71
CA SER A 56 27.81 32.61 -35.45
C SER A 56 27.99 31.62 -34.30
N VAL A 57 29.25 31.40 -33.87
CA VAL A 57 29.72 30.54 -32.76
C VAL A 57 28.76 29.42 -32.33
N VAL A 58 29.02 28.19 -32.78
CA VAL A 58 28.26 27.02 -32.38
C VAL A 58 29.01 26.19 -31.35
N ASP A 59 28.26 25.49 -30.49
CA ASP A 59 28.78 24.54 -29.50
C ASP A 59 27.96 23.23 -29.53
N ALA A 60 28.15 22.33 -28.57
CA ALA A 60 27.61 20.97 -28.54
C ALA A 60 26.07 20.88 -28.52
N GLY A 61 25.37 21.97 -28.21
CA GLY A 61 23.92 22.03 -28.07
C GLY A 61 23.45 21.47 -26.73
N PHE A 62 22.21 21.01 -26.66
CA PHE A 62 21.64 20.48 -25.42
C PHE A 62 20.85 19.19 -25.63
N LYS A 63 20.89 18.34 -24.60
CA LYS A 63 20.04 17.17 -24.43
C LYS A 63 19.45 17.22 -23.03
N ILE A 64 18.12 17.29 -22.97
CA ILE A 64 17.34 17.38 -21.73
C ILE A 64 16.39 16.20 -21.68
N CYS A 65 16.31 15.55 -20.53
CA CYS A 65 15.39 14.46 -20.25
C CYS A 65 14.41 14.85 -19.15
N PHE A 66 13.21 14.27 -19.20
CA PHE A 66 12.17 14.41 -18.18
C PHE A 66 11.98 13.03 -17.53
N PRO A 67 12.68 12.72 -16.42
CA PRO A 67 12.50 11.45 -15.73
C PRO A 67 11.07 11.33 -15.22
N ASP A 68 10.54 10.12 -15.20
CA ASP A 68 9.27 9.84 -14.52
C ASP A 68 9.40 10.13 -13.02
N PRO A 69 8.32 10.56 -12.35
CA PRO A 69 8.34 10.71 -10.90
C PRO A 69 8.70 9.38 -10.25
N THR A 70 9.70 9.39 -9.36
CA THR A 70 10.02 8.22 -8.56
C THR A 70 8.77 7.85 -7.74
N PRO A 71 8.28 6.59 -7.82
CA PRO A 71 7.17 6.17 -6.98
C PRO A 71 7.50 6.39 -5.51
N ALA A 72 6.53 6.89 -4.74
CA ALA A 72 6.69 7.06 -3.31
C ALA A 72 7.09 5.72 -2.67
N PRO A 73 7.95 5.72 -1.63
CA PRO A 73 8.27 4.48 -0.92
C PRO A 73 6.97 3.87 -0.40
N THR A 74 6.77 2.59 -0.67
CA THR A 74 5.66 1.83 -0.08
C THR A 74 5.83 1.87 1.44
N PRO A 75 4.80 2.24 2.23
CA PRO A 75 4.90 2.17 3.68
C PRO A 75 5.27 0.73 4.08
N SER A 76 6.19 0.61 5.03
CA SER A 76 6.49 -0.69 5.64
C SER A 76 5.19 -1.31 6.16
N PRO A 77 4.96 -2.62 5.98
CA PRO A 77 3.78 -3.28 6.53
C PRO A 77 3.71 -3.01 8.04
N THR A 78 2.53 -2.64 8.54
CA THR A 78 2.25 -2.56 9.97
C THR A 78 2.51 -3.93 10.59
N PRO A 79 3.27 -4.04 11.69
CA PRO A 79 3.46 -5.32 12.36
C PRO A 79 2.08 -5.91 12.74
N SER A 80 1.89 -7.19 12.45
CA SER A 80 0.69 -7.92 12.84
C SER A 80 0.48 -7.78 14.35
N PRO A 81 -0.76 -7.59 14.84
CA PRO A 81 -1.02 -7.55 16.27
C PRO A 81 -0.50 -8.83 16.93
N SER A 82 0.36 -8.68 17.93
CA SER A 82 0.81 -9.78 18.78
C SER A 82 -0.39 -10.23 19.60
N VAL A 83 -0.92 -11.42 19.30
CA VAL A 83 -1.99 -12.04 20.08
C VAL A 83 -1.39 -12.39 21.45
N GLY A 84 -1.67 -11.55 22.44
CA GLY A 84 -1.23 -11.77 23.81
C GLY A 84 -2.01 -12.91 24.45
N CYS A 85 -1.35 -14.02 24.75
CA CYS A 85 -1.90 -15.04 25.64
C CYS A 85 -1.85 -14.51 27.08
N THR A 86 -2.98 -14.56 27.80
CA THR A 86 -3.08 -14.10 29.19
C THR A 86 -3.06 -15.31 30.15
N ASN A 87 -2.49 -15.15 31.36
CA ASN A 87 -2.46 -16.19 32.42
C ASN A 87 -3.41 -15.78 33.56
N PRO A 88 -4.73 -15.96 33.41
CA PRO A 88 -5.70 -15.52 34.42
C PRO A 88 -5.53 -16.25 35.76
N ASP A 89 -5.12 -17.53 35.73
CA ASP A 89 -5.03 -18.39 36.92
C ASP A 89 -3.70 -18.26 37.68
N LYS A 90 -2.74 -17.48 37.14
CA LYS A 90 -1.37 -17.33 37.68
C LYS A 90 -0.67 -18.66 37.97
N ASN A 91 -1.05 -19.73 37.28
CA ASN A 91 -0.40 -21.01 37.48
C ASN A 91 1.02 -20.96 36.87
N GLN A 92 1.98 -21.60 37.56
CA GLN A 92 3.39 -21.57 37.17
C GLN A 92 3.63 -22.26 35.82
N TRP A 93 2.74 -23.17 35.44
CA TRP A 93 2.79 -23.86 34.15
C TRP A 93 2.52 -22.92 32.96
N CYS A 94 1.46 -22.10 33.02
CA CYS A 94 1.13 -21.11 31.97
C CYS A 94 2.20 -20.00 31.92
N ALA A 95 2.78 -19.61 33.06
CA ALA A 95 3.91 -18.68 33.09
C ALA A 95 5.15 -19.25 32.35
N TRP A 96 5.49 -20.53 32.58
CA TRP A 96 6.57 -21.20 31.86
C TRP A 96 6.25 -21.36 30.36
N ALA A 97 5.01 -21.71 30.02
CA ALA A 97 4.58 -21.93 28.64
C ALA A 97 4.61 -20.63 27.79
N VAL A 98 4.16 -19.50 28.34
CA VAL A 98 4.22 -18.17 27.70
C VAL A 98 5.68 -17.76 27.50
N ALA A 99 6.54 -17.96 28.50
CA ALA A 99 7.97 -17.60 28.41
C ALA A 99 8.77 -18.44 27.38
N ASN A 100 8.19 -19.54 26.87
CA ASN A 100 8.83 -20.46 25.92
C ASN A 100 8.06 -20.61 24.61
N ASP A 101 7.13 -19.70 24.30
CA ASP A 101 6.29 -19.69 23.09
C ASP A 101 5.53 -21.01 22.86
N LYS A 102 5.15 -21.72 23.93
CA LYS A 102 4.45 -23.02 23.82
C LYS A 102 2.93 -22.88 23.70
N CYS A 103 2.36 -21.74 24.10
CA CYS A 103 0.91 -21.50 24.06
C CYS A 103 0.32 -21.42 22.64
N VAL A 104 1.12 -21.15 21.62
CA VAL A 104 0.66 -21.06 20.21
C VAL A 104 0.65 -22.42 19.49
N SER A 105 1.14 -23.49 20.15
CA SER A 105 1.24 -24.82 19.53
C SER A 105 -0.09 -25.58 19.58
N PRO A 106 -0.56 -26.19 18.46
CA PRO A 106 -1.86 -26.87 18.38
C PRO A 106 -2.06 -27.97 19.42
N TRP A 107 -0.98 -28.66 19.79
CA TRP A 107 -0.99 -29.78 20.72
C TRP A 107 -1.11 -29.36 22.19
N TRP A 108 -1.00 -28.06 22.46
CA TRP A 108 -0.97 -27.49 23.80
C TRP A 108 -2.13 -26.53 24.06
N LYS A 109 -2.98 -26.29 23.03
CA LYS A 109 -4.17 -25.44 23.13
C LYS A 109 -5.18 -25.95 24.14
N ASP A 110 -5.42 -27.26 24.18
CA ASP A 110 -6.43 -27.87 25.06
C ASP A 110 -6.01 -27.96 26.54
N ASN A 111 -4.70 -27.87 26.81
CA ASN A 111 -4.13 -27.86 28.16
C ASN A 111 -3.94 -26.43 28.70
N CYS A 112 -4.22 -25.41 27.88
CA CYS A 112 -4.01 -24.01 28.22
C CYS A 112 -5.32 -23.36 28.68
N ALA A 113 -5.42 -23.13 29.99
CA ALA A 113 -6.23 -22.02 30.51
C ALA A 113 -5.58 -20.65 30.22
N CYS A 114 -4.60 -20.58 29.31
CA CYS A 114 -4.16 -19.31 28.75
C CYS A 114 -5.14 -18.99 27.60
N SER A 115 -6.11 -18.09 27.83
CA SER A 115 -6.99 -17.61 26.77
C SER A 115 -6.14 -16.92 25.70
N CYS A 116 -5.76 -17.63 24.66
CA CYS A 116 -5.32 -17.01 23.42
C CYS A 116 -6.62 -16.82 22.61
N PRO A 117 -7.01 -15.58 22.23
CA PRO A 117 -8.18 -15.42 21.38
C PRO A 117 -7.95 -16.24 20.12
N ASP A 118 -8.95 -17.06 19.80
CA ASP A 118 -8.89 -18.01 18.71
C ASP A 118 -8.54 -17.26 17.41
N VAL A 119 -7.41 -17.60 16.80
CA VAL A 119 -7.10 -17.17 15.43
C VAL A 119 -7.61 -18.27 14.50
N THR A 120 -8.91 -18.56 14.57
CA THR A 120 -9.60 -19.34 13.55
C THR A 120 -10.92 -18.67 13.20
N GLY A 121 -11.12 -18.48 11.89
CA GLY A 121 -12.41 -18.25 11.27
C GLY A 121 -12.98 -16.84 11.42
N GLY A 122 -13.26 -16.09 10.36
CA GLY A 122 -13.96 -16.63 9.19
C GLY A 122 -15.27 -17.20 9.70
N GLY A 123 -16.32 -16.38 9.69
CA GLY A 123 -17.57 -16.66 10.38
C GLY A 123 -18.19 -17.98 9.94
N ASP A 124 -18.91 -18.58 10.87
CA ASP A 124 -20.19 -19.20 10.63
C ASP A 124 -20.94 -19.14 11.96
N GLY A 125 -22.13 -18.57 11.93
CA GLY A 125 -23.00 -18.50 13.09
C GLY A 125 -23.64 -19.86 13.31
N ASP A 126 -23.47 -20.42 14.49
CA ASP A 126 -24.38 -21.42 15.02
C ASP A 126 -25.03 -20.85 16.29
N GLY A 127 -26.30 -20.51 16.12
CA GLY A 127 -27.19 -20.06 17.18
C GLY A 127 -27.82 -21.21 17.96
N GLY A 128 -28.53 -20.82 19.01
CA GLY A 128 -29.43 -21.67 19.80
C GLY A 128 -28.71 -22.24 21.02
N GLY A 129 -28.89 -21.73 22.24
CA GLY A 129 -30.19 -21.42 22.84
C GLY A 129 -30.56 -22.60 23.72
N GLY A 130 -30.24 -22.50 25.01
CA GLY A 130 -30.67 -23.47 26.01
C GLY A 130 -32.12 -23.27 26.42
N ASP A 131 -32.60 -24.30 27.13
CA ASP A 131 -33.53 -24.25 28.26
C ASP A 131 -35.01 -24.62 27.99
N ASP A 132 -35.36 -25.74 28.65
CA ASP A 132 -36.60 -26.04 29.39
C ASP A 132 -37.89 -26.50 28.70
N GLY A 133 -38.42 -27.62 29.22
CA GLY A 133 -39.87 -27.83 29.37
C GLY A 133 -40.41 -29.12 28.75
N GLY A 134 -40.36 -30.21 29.51
CA GLY A 134 -41.33 -31.30 29.31
C GLY A 134 -42.69 -30.90 29.88
N HIS A 135 -43.77 -31.28 29.20
CA HIS A 135 -45.08 -31.60 29.77
C HIS A 135 -45.92 -32.34 28.68
N ASP A 136 -46.44 -33.46 29.13
CA ASP A 136 -47.53 -34.32 28.66
C ASP A 136 -48.78 -33.59 28.11
N ASP A 137 -49.41 -34.12 27.05
CA ASP A 137 -50.75 -34.74 27.09
C ASP A 137 -51.42 -34.90 25.69
N GLU A 138 -52.03 -36.08 25.55
CA GLU A 138 -53.27 -36.44 24.84
C GLU A 138 -53.42 -36.29 23.30
N GLY A 139 -53.39 -37.45 22.63
CA GLY A 139 -54.51 -38.04 21.89
C GLY A 139 -55.33 -37.18 20.92
N HIS A 140 -55.32 -37.55 19.64
CA HIS A 140 -56.54 -37.58 18.85
C HIS A 140 -56.45 -38.61 17.71
N ASP A 141 -57.43 -39.49 17.72
CA ASP A 141 -57.68 -40.61 16.81
C ASP A 141 -58.35 -40.15 15.50
N ASP A 142 -58.35 -41.07 14.52
CA ASP A 142 -59.27 -41.25 13.38
C ASP A 142 -59.15 -40.30 12.15
N GLU A 143 -58.77 -40.85 10.98
CA GLU A 143 -59.71 -41.44 10.00
C GLU A 143 -59.01 -41.89 8.70
N ASP A 144 -59.60 -42.94 8.13
CA ASP A 144 -59.29 -43.66 6.91
C ASP A 144 -59.33 -42.81 5.61
N GLY A 145 -58.67 -43.29 4.55
CA GLY A 145 -58.88 -42.74 3.21
C GLY A 145 -58.00 -43.32 2.13
N ASP A 146 -58.53 -44.34 1.46
CA ASP A 146 -58.10 -44.97 0.20
C ASP A 146 -57.46 -44.02 -0.85
N ASP A 147 -56.45 -44.49 -1.59
CA ASP A 147 -56.57 -44.53 -3.05
C ASP A 147 -55.64 -45.54 -3.73
N HIS A 148 -56.23 -46.23 -4.70
CA HIS A 148 -55.77 -47.42 -5.39
C HIS A 148 -55.21 -47.07 -6.78
N HIS A 149 -54.07 -47.68 -7.15
CA HIS A 149 -53.71 -48.15 -8.51
C HIS A 149 -53.57 -47.12 -9.67
N PRO A 150 -53.07 -47.51 -10.86
CA PRO A 150 -52.41 -48.77 -11.26
C PRO A 150 -50.93 -48.68 -11.65
#